data_AF-A0A812KUX7-F1
#
_entry.id   AF-A0A812KUX7-F1
#
_cell.length_a   1.000
_cell.length_b   1.000
_cell.length_c   1.000
_cell.angle_alpha   90.00
_cell.angle_beta   90.00
_cell.angle_gamma   90.00
#
_symmetry.space_group_name_H-M   'P 1'
#
loop_
_entity.id
_entity.type
_entity.pdbx_description
1 polymer ?
#
loop_
_entity_poly.entity_id
_entity_poly.type
_entity_poly.pdbx_seq_one_letter_code
_entity_poly.pdbx_strand_id
1 'polypeptide(L)'
;MGGHAVRVAVICSWIVQFTAQAEDPSRRAGDADWARGLCSRSYVDAYTGTARSFERHLPLSVLERCKKQTPSKGSWIWEGRNWCWEAVKRRACYGHHSWQDAQRMAAEDKEAPRLEDLLLPALQDAERCDVPKLGASLEPDPPSQGLLLPEREDRVQDEQKYVNYQIEAHEAEFWFQRHVAVYVLNLPTATDRWSRISRRLEELQIHAVRVPGIDLSGPGAIQQAQEEGLVPLQWNFSAAKQNMVRLLQNSSEAAARRYLDNYGRGTVGCAAAHLRAMWQAASNAHRLEKPLALILEDDVMLEDDFKLKLRRLLRTEAPCDWEVISLRSQCPYGVCVSPHLTRVQPDANEPEEMCRHGVNYGFYAMVYRADSLISIANKLHQRIWDEARPGCLANDVALASLAEEVVYYAVPSSQAVCRVFSGEPDRNLTGHLGALRNHASLAFFFLLLMPDPSRLGEPVTATVHTTTAATVTAFKSCLFRFISLLSLLKRRACELCAVASQVPGFLDHGDGFGSATRQTAAA
;
A
#
# COMPACT_ATOMS: atom_id res chain seq x y z
N MET A 1 36.88 14.17 -28.60
CA MET A 1 36.53 12.77 -28.26
C MET A 1 37.16 12.36 -26.93
N GLY A 2 36.76 12.95 -25.79
CA GLY A 2 37.47 12.72 -24.50
C GLY A 2 36.63 12.90 -23.23
N GLY A 3 35.29 12.81 -23.31
CA GLY A 3 34.40 13.07 -22.16
C GLY A 3 33.72 11.84 -21.55
N HIS A 4 33.70 10.69 -22.24
CA HIS A 4 32.93 9.52 -21.77
C HIS A 4 33.71 8.60 -20.81
N ALA A 5 35.05 8.58 -20.88
CA ALA A 5 35.87 7.69 -20.05
C ALA A 5 35.85 8.07 -18.55
N VAL A 6 35.61 9.34 -18.21
CA VAL A 6 35.65 9.81 -16.81
C VAL A 6 34.38 9.45 -16.03
N ARG A 7 33.24 9.28 -16.70
CA ARG A 7 31.96 8.95 -16.00
C ARG A 7 31.85 7.48 -15.62
N VAL A 8 32.40 6.57 -16.43
CA VAL A 8 32.40 5.11 -16.12
C VAL A 8 33.33 4.80 -14.94
N ALA A 9 34.46 5.49 -14.84
CA ALA A 9 35.43 5.29 -13.75
C ALA A 9 34.86 5.65 -12.36
N VAL A 10 34.00 6.68 -12.27
CA VAL A 10 33.37 7.04 -10.99
C VAL A 10 32.39 5.94 -10.55
N ILE A 11 31.53 5.43 -11.44
CA ILE A 11 30.52 4.44 -11.05
C ILE A 11 31.15 3.08 -10.70
N CYS A 12 32.17 2.63 -11.44
CA CYS A 12 32.90 1.40 -11.07
C CYS A 12 33.66 1.54 -9.74
N SER A 13 34.15 2.75 -9.38
CA SER A 13 34.78 2.98 -8.08
C SER A 13 33.79 2.82 -6.91
N TRP A 14 32.51 3.19 -7.09
CA TRP A 14 31.48 2.99 -6.07
C TRP A 14 31.18 1.50 -5.84
N ILE A 15 31.16 0.68 -6.90
CA ILE A 15 30.89 -0.76 -6.76
C ILE A 15 32.08 -1.50 -6.13
N VAL A 16 33.32 -1.11 -6.47
CA VAL A 16 34.55 -1.78 -5.98
C VAL A 16 34.94 -1.36 -4.56
N GLN A 17 34.65 -0.13 -4.11
CA GLN A 17 34.91 0.26 -2.72
C GLN A 17 33.94 -0.39 -1.71
N PHE A 18 32.72 -0.73 -2.13
CA PHE A 18 31.73 -1.33 -1.23
C PHE A 18 31.89 -2.84 -1.02
N THR A 19 32.45 -3.58 -1.99
CA THR A 19 32.71 -5.03 -1.82
C THR A 19 33.86 -5.32 -0.86
N ALA A 20 34.74 -4.35 -0.59
CA ALA A 20 35.91 -4.53 0.28
C ALA A 20 35.65 -4.21 1.78
N GLN A 21 34.48 -3.70 2.16
CA GLN A 21 34.14 -3.32 3.56
C GLN A 21 32.94 -4.07 4.15
N ALA A 22 32.56 -5.22 3.59
CA ALA A 22 31.62 -6.12 4.24
C ALA A 22 32.34 -6.86 5.40
N GLU A 23 32.60 -6.14 6.49
CA GLU A 23 32.96 -6.77 7.76
C GLU A 23 31.84 -7.71 8.22
N ASP A 24 32.22 -8.80 8.88
CA ASP A 24 31.34 -9.83 9.42
C ASP A 24 30.13 -9.22 10.18
N PRO A 25 28.90 -9.37 9.68
CA PRO A 25 27.68 -8.83 10.30
C PRO A 25 27.51 -9.26 11.76
N SER A 26 28.07 -10.42 12.14
CA SER A 26 27.97 -10.94 13.51
C SER A 26 28.73 -10.08 14.55
N ARG A 27 29.73 -9.30 14.12
CA ARG A 27 30.48 -8.39 15.03
C ARG A 27 29.72 -7.12 15.40
N ARG A 28 28.64 -6.74 14.68
CA ARG A 28 27.81 -5.56 15.03
C ARG A 28 26.64 -5.86 15.95
N ALA A 29 26.32 -7.13 16.21
CA ALA A 29 25.21 -7.50 17.09
C ALA A 29 25.45 -7.12 18.57
N GLY A 30 26.70 -6.86 18.97
CA GLY A 30 27.07 -6.53 20.35
C GLY A 30 26.77 -5.09 20.79
N ASP A 31 26.74 -4.12 19.87
CA ASP A 31 26.52 -2.69 20.17
C ASP A 31 25.13 -2.22 19.69
N ALA A 32 24.09 -3.03 19.97
CA ALA A 32 22.69 -2.78 19.59
C ALA A 32 22.00 -1.65 20.37
N ASP A 33 22.76 -0.63 20.78
CA ASP A 33 22.23 0.57 21.44
C ASP A 33 21.31 1.35 20.48
N TRP A 34 21.73 1.48 19.22
CA TRP A 34 20.96 2.19 18.18
C TRP A 34 19.59 1.55 17.88
N ALA A 35 19.42 0.26 18.19
CA ALA A 35 18.16 -0.47 18.03
C ALA A 35 17.22 -0.31 19.25
N ARG A 36 17.67 0.33 20.34
CA ARG A 36 16.82 0.56 21.52
C ARG A 36 15.63 1.44 21.15
N GLY A 37 14.45 0.82 21.12
CA GLY A 37 13.19 1.50 20.80
C GLY A 37 12.82 1.50 19.31
N LEU A 38 13.36 0.59 18.49
CA LEU A 38 12.92 0.36 17.10
C LEU A 38 12.19 -0.98 16.91
N CYS A 39 12.02 -1.73 17.99
CA CYS A 39 11.37 -3.03 18.01
C CYS A 39 10.78 -3.31 19.40
N SER A 40 9.91 -4.30 19.45
CA SER A 40 9.35 -4.85 20.68
C SER A 40 10.14 -6.08 21.12
N ARG A 41 10.68 -6.02 22.34
CA ARG A 41 11.42 -7.16 22.95
C ARG A 41 10.49 -8.25 23.48
N SER A 42 9.19 -7.98 23.61
CA SER A 42 8.23 -8.98 24.11
C SER A 42 7.90 -10.05 23.09
N TYR A 43 8.27 -9.84 21.83
CA TYR A 43 8.07 -10.78 20.74
C TYR A 43 9.39 -11.51 20.46
N VAL A 44 9.64 -12.61 21.17
CA VAL A 44 10.89 -13.38 21.10
C VAL A 44 10.76 -14.64 20.23
N ASP A 45 9.57 -14.96 19.73
CA ASP A 45 9.42 -16.09 18.81
C ASP A 45 9.83 -15.65 17.40
N ALA A 46 11.13 -15.71 17.13
CA ALA A 46 11.66 -15.77 15.78
C ALA A 46 11.04 -16.98 15.10
N TYR A 47 9.96 -16.75 14.34
CA TYR A 47 9.29 -17.81 13.62
C TYR A 47 10.25 -18.36 12.56
N THR A 48 10.83 -19.53 12.81
CA THR A 48 11.72 -20.25 11.88
C THR A 48 10.96 -21.25 11.02
N GLY A 49 9.63 -21.14 10.93
CA GLY A 49 8.83 -22.09 10.17
C GLY A 49 9.08 -21.93 8.66
N THR A 50 9.39 -23.03 8.00
CA THR A 50 9.43 -23.11 6.52
C THR A 50 8.08 -22.73 5.95
N ALA A 51 8.05 -22.15 4.73
CA ALA A 51 6.81 -21.92 3.99
C ALA A 51 5.94 -23.18 4.02
N ARG A 52 4.74 -23.06 4.58
CA ARG A 52 3.79 -24.17 4.61
C ARG A 52 2.88 -24.04 3.39
N SER A 53 2.83 -25.09 2.58
CA SER A 53 1.70 -25.29 1.69
C SER A 53 0.52 -25.72 2.56
N PHE A 54 -0.59 -24.97 2.49
CA PHE A 54 -1.80 -25.36 3.22
C PHE A 54 -2.38 -26.67 2.67
N GLU A 55 -1.99 -27.11 1.45
CA GLU A 55 -2.46 -28.36 0.86
C GLU A 55 -2.15 -29.58 1.73
N ARG A 56 -1.07 -29.54 2.52
CA ARG A 56 -0.70 -30.65 3.44
C ARG A 56 -1.74 -30.92 4.51
N HIS A 57 -2.62 -29.97 4.78
CA HIS A 57 -3.65 -30.07 5.81
C HIS A 57 -5.07 -30.26 5.23
N LEU A 58 -5.22 -30.29 3.91
CA LEU A 58 -6.52 -30.47 3.28
C LEU A 58 -6.92 -31.96 3.19
N PRO A 59 -8.17 -32.32 3.52
CA PRO A 59 -8.68 -33.64 3.21
C PRO A 59 -8.55 -33.93 1.70
N LEU A 60 -8.06 -35.12 1.34
CA LEU A 60 -7.80 -35.50 -0.06
C LEU A 60 -9.01 -35.28 -0.98
N SER A 61 -10.22 -35.60 -0.50
CA SER A 61 -11.46 -35.38 -1.26
C SER A 61 -11.71 -33.91 -1.59
N VAL A 62 -11.36 -33.00 -0.68
CA VAL A 62 -11.50 -31.56 -0.89
C VAL A 62 -10.40 -31.05 -1.81
N LEU A 63 -9.15 -31.49 -1.61
CA LEU A 63 -8.04 -31.12 -2.49
C LEU A 63 -8.33 -31.53 -3.94
N GLU A 64 -8.80 -32.75 -4.17
CA GLU A 64 -9.17 -33.24 -5.50
C GLU A 64 -10.32 -32.44 -6.11
N ARG A 65 -11.34 -32.09 -5.32
CA ARG A 65 -12.42 -31.21 -5.77
C ARG A 65 -11.89 -29.83 -6.18
N CYS A 66 -11.03 -29.24 -5.36
CA CYS A 66 -10.43 -27.93 -5.61
C CYS A 66 -9.48 -27.92 -6.81
N LYS A 67 -8.77 -29.02 -7.09
CA LYS A 67 -7.95 -29.18 -8.30
C LYS A 67 -8.78 -29.33 -9.57
N LYS A 68 -9.97 -29.95 -9.47
CA LYS A 68 -10.91 -30.18 -10.59
C LYS A 68 -11.83 -29.01 -10.88
N GLN A 69 -11.90 -28.02 -9.99
CA GLN A 69 -12.75 -26.86 -10.17
C GLN A 69 -12.29 -26.02 -11.37
N THR A 70 -13.26 -25.47 -12.09
CA THR A 70 -12.98 -24.64 -13.27
C THR A 70 -12.20 -23.39 -12.88
N PRO A 71 -11.08 -23.08 -13.58
CA PRO A 71 -10.35 -21.84 -13.38
C PRO A 71 -11.24 -20.62 -13.53
N SER A 72 -11.12 -19.67 -12.60
CA SER A 72 -11.69 -18.33 -12.72
C SER A 72 -11.24 -17.67 -14.04
N LYS A 73 -12.15 -17.00 -14.76
CA LYS A 73 -11.81 -16.27 -16.00
C LYS A 73 -10.67 -15.28 -15.75
N GLY A 74 -9.64 -15.33 -16.60
CA GLY A 74 -8.46 -14.47 -16.47
C GLY A 74 -7.38 -15.00 -15.54
N SER A 75 -7.57 -16.16 -14.93
CA SER A 75 -6.53 -16.83 -14.14
C SER A 75 -5.52 -17.52 -15.04
N TRP A 76 -4.27 -17.50 -14.61
CA TRP A 76 -3.23 -18.30 -15.22
C TRP A 76 -3.34 -19.76 -14.73
N ILE A 77 -3.10 -20.72 -15.62
CA ILE A 77 -3.35 -22.15 -15.39
C ILE A 77 -2.02 -22.90 -15.31
N TRP A 78 -1.85 -23.69 -14.26
CA TRP A 78 -0.74 -24.65 -14.13
C TRP A 78 -1.21 -25.94 -13.45
N GLU A 79 -0.46 -27.02 -13.66
CA GLU A 79 -0.84 -28.35 -13.23
C GLU A 79 -0.77 -28.49 -11.70
N GLY A 80 -1.88 -28.89 -11.09
CA GLY A 80 -1.94 -29.12 -9.64
C GLY A 80 -2.35 -27.91 -8.82
N ARG A 81 -2.68 -26.76 -9.44
CA ARG A 81 -3.16 -25.58 -8.74
C ARG A 81 -4.44 -25.86 -7.94
N ASN A 82 -4.49 -25.32 -6.72
CA ASN A 82 -5.70 -25.30 -5.92
C ASN A 82 -6.62 -24.13 -6.31
N TRP A 83 -7.68 -24.40 -7.06
CA TRP A 83 -8.59 -23.35 -7.53
C TRP A 83 -9.52 -22.79 -6.47
N CYS A 84 -9.79 -23.54 -5.39
CA CYS A 84 -10.50 -22.97 -4.25
C CYS A 84 -9.68 -21.84 -3.61
N TRP A 85 -8.38 -22.06 -3.46
CA TRP A 85 -7.47 -21.03 -2.94
C TRP A 85 -7.37 -19.82 -3.85
N GLU A 86 -7.24 -20.01 -5.16
CA GLU A 86 -7.25 -18.90 -6.12
C GLU A 86 -8.51 -18.04 -5.96
N ALA A 87 -9.68 -18.68 -5.83
CA ALA A 87 -10.95 -17.97 -5.71
C ALA A 87 -11.03 -17.12 -4.43
N VAL A 88 -10.51 -17.63 -3.30
CA VAL A 88 -10.41 -16.86 -2.05
C VAL A 88 -9.40 -15.73 -2.21
N LYS A 89 -8.20 -16.03 -2.71
CA LYS A 89 -7.10 -15.09 -2.94
C LYS A 89 -7.54 -13.90 -3.78
N ARG A 90 -8.24 -14.14 -4.88
CA ARG A 90 -8.77 -13.07 -5.74
C ARG A 90 -9.69 -12.10 -4.97
N ARG A 91 -10.55 -12.61 -4.10
CA ARG A 91 -11.48 -11.78 -3.31
C ARG A 91 -10.77 -11.02 -2.19
N ALA A 92 -9.85 -11.66 -1.47
CA ALA A 92 -9.08 -10.99 -0.42
C ALA A 92 -8.17 -9.89 -1.02
N CYS A 93 -7.34 -10.27 -1.99
CA CYS A 93 -6.36 -9.41 -2.63
C CYS A 93 -6.94 -8.17 -3.30
N TYR A 94 -7.96 -8.37 -4.14
CA TYR A 94 -8.48 -7.30 -5.00
C TYR A 94 -9.76 -6.68 -4.45
N GLY A 95 -10.38 -7.29 -3.42
CA GLY A 95 -11.60 -6.79 -2.78
C GLY A 95 -11.35 -6.10 -1.43
N HIS A 96 -10.12 -6.13 -0.89
CA HIS A 96 -9.79 -5.60 0.44
C HIS A 96 -10.61 -6.24 1.57
N HIS A 97 -11.02 -7.49 1.38
CA HIS A 97 -11.72 -8.27 2.40
C HIS A 97 -10.71 -8.97 3.32
N SER A 98 -11.14 -9.26 4.56
CA SER A 98 -10.43 -10.26 5.36
C SER A 98 -10.43 -11.61 4.60
N TRP A 99 -9.46 -12.47 4.85
CA TRP A 99 -9.38 -13.79 4.27
C TRP A 99 -10.60 -14.66 4.60
N GLN A 100 -11.15 -14.51 5.81
CA GLN A 100 -12.37 -15.22 6.21
C GLN A 100 -13.60 -14.73 5.44
N ASP A 101 -13.76 -13.42 5.29
CA ASP A 101 -14.86 -12.85 4.49
C ASP A 101 -14.71 -13.23 3.02
N ALA A 102 -13.50 -13.15 2.48
CA ALA A 102 -13.18 -13.57 1.12
C ALA A 102 -13.52 -15.04 0.87
N GLN A 103 -13.24 -15.92 1.84
CA GLN A 103 -13.61 -17.33 1.74
C GLN A 103 -15.12 -17.52 1.80
N ARG A 104 -15.83 -16.80 2.68
CA ARG A 104 -17.30 -16.86 2.76
C ARG A 104 -17.94 -16.48 1.43
N MET A 105 -17.50 -15.37 0.84
CA MET A 105 -17.95 -14.92 -0.48
C MET A 105 -17.64 -15.96 -1.57
N ALA A 106 -16.44 -16.56 -1.56
CA ALA A 106 -16.11 -17.62 -2.52
C ALA A 106 -16.97 -18.88 -2.30
N ALA A 107 -17.33 -19.20 -1.07
CA ALA A 107 -18.19 -20.35 -0.74
C ALA A 107 -19.64 -20.14 -1.16
N GLU A 108 -20.16 -18.91 -1.05
CA GLU A 108 -21.48 -18.52 -1.58
C GLU A 108 -21.58 -18.78 -3.09
N ASP A 109 -20.49 -18.49 -3.83
CA ASP A 109 -20.36 -18.77 -5.26
C ASP A 109 -20.02 -20.24 -5.58
N LYS A 110 -19.94 -21.10 -4.56
CA LYS A 110 -19.52 -22.51 -4.66
C LYS A 110 -18.12 -22.69 -5.25
N GLU A 111 -17.28 -21.67 -5.13
CA GLU A 111 -15.89 -21.67 -5.59
C GLU A 111 -14.89 -22.05 -4.48
N ALA A 112 -15.35 -22.15 -3.23
CA ALA A 112 -14.55 -22.57 -2.09
C ALA A 112 -15.41 -23.37 -1.09
N PRO A 113 -14.82 -24.19 -0.21
CA PRO A 113 -15.56 -24.77 0.92
C PRO A 113 -16.05 -23.66 1.88
N ARG A 114 -17.17 -23.92 2.56
CA ARG A 114 -17.64 -23.05 3.64
C ARG A 114 -16.64 -23.07 4.80
N LEU A 115 -16.56 -21.97 5.55
CA LEU A 115 -15.66 -21.83 6.70
C LEU A 115 -15.85 -22.95 7.72
N GLU A 116 -17.10 -23.35 7.96
CA GLU A 116 -17.47 -24.39 8.94
C GLU A 116 -17.07 -25.80 8.48
N ASP A 117 -16.99 -26.01 7.16
CA ASP A 117 -16.59 -27.31 6.59
C ASP A 117 -15.07 -27.43 6.55
N LEU A 118 -14.38 -26.34 6.20
CA LEU A 118 -12.93 -26.28 6.06
C LEU A 118 -12.44 -24.84 5.92
N LEU A 119 -11.67 -24.35 6.88
CA LEU A 119 -10.94 -23.09 6.76
C LEU A 119 -9.76 -23.21 5.79
N LEU A 120 -9.55 -22.21 4.92
CA LEU A 120 -8.37 -22.05 4.08
C LEU A 120 -7.47 -20.94 4.65
N PRO A 121 -6.60 -21.23 5.62
CA PRO A 121 -5.87 -20.21 6.36
C PRO A 121 -4.71 -19.63 5.52
N ALA A 122 -4.94 -18.48 4.89
CA ALA A 122 -3.88 -17.64 4.32
C ALA A 122 -2.94 -17.10 5.40
N LEU A 123 -3.53 -16.78 6.55
CA LEU A 123 -2.89 -16.27 7.74
C LEU A 123 -3.15 -17.23 8.88
N GLN A 124 -2.09 -17.71 9.53
CA GLN A 124 -2.20 -18.31 10.85
C GLN A 124 -2.55 -17.20 11.86
N ASP A 125 -3.46 -17.50 12.78
CA ASP A 125 -3.99 -16.56 13.78
C ASP A 125 -4.61 -15.29 13.14
N ALA A 126 -5.37 -15.46 12.05
CA ALA A 126 -5.94 -14.37 11.26
C ALA A 126 -6.78 -13.39 12.10
N GLU A 127 -7.48 -13.86 13.13
CA GLU A 127 -8.23 -13.04 14.07
C GLU A 127 -7.39 -12.00 14.83
N ARG A 128 -6.06 -12.19 14.83
CA ARG A 128 -5.12 -11.25 15.42
C ARG A 128 -4.89 -10.04 14.54
N CYS A 129 -4.63 -10.25 13.24
CA CYS A 129 -4.16 -9.19 12.36
C CYS A 129 -5.00 -8.91 11.10
N ASP A 130 -5.95 -9.77 10.76
CA ASP A 130 -6.80 -9.60 9.60
C ASP A 130 -8.13 -8.92 9.97
N VAL A 131 -8.03 -7.87 10.79
CA VAL A 131 -9.17 -7.25 11.47
C VAL A 131 -9.33 -5.79 11.01
N PRO A 132 -10.39 -5.44 10.26
CA PRO A 132 -10.51 -4.11 9.66
C PRO A 132 -10.42 -2.93 10.62
N LYS A 133 -10.99 -3.07 11.83
CA LYS A 133 -10.96 -2.01 12.86
C LYS A 133 -9.56 -1.62 13.36
N LEU A 134 -8.55 -2.47 13.16
CA LEU A 134 -7.15 -2.15 13.48
C LEU A 134 -6.61 -1.05 12.55
N GLY A 135 -7.26 -0.85 11.40
CA GLY A 135 -7.02 0.26 10.50
C GLY A 135 -7.28 1.64 11.08
N ALA A 136 -8.22 1.77 12.02
CA ALA A 136 -8.91 3.02 12.32
C ALA A 136 -7.98 4.19 12.69
N SER A 137 -8.49 5.42 12.51
CA SER A 137 -7.81 6.61 13.05
C SER A 137 -7.59 6.45 14.55
N LEU A 138 -6.39 6.82 15.01
CA LEU A 138 -6.06 6.89 16.43
C LEU A 138 -6.54 8.18 17.09
N GLU A 139 -6.93 9.18 16.29
CA GLU A 139 -7.42 10.45 16.82
C GLU A 139 -8.73 10.20 17.59
N PRO A 140 -8.76 10.45 18.90
CA PRO A 140 -10.01 10.39 19.64
C PRO A 140 -10.93 11.52 19.15
N ASP A 141 -12.23 11.26 19.16
CA ASP A 141 -13.22 12.30 18.86
C ASP A 141 -12.93 13.53 19.74
N PRO A 142 -12.92 14.74 19.16
CA PRO A 142 -12.71 15.94 19.96
C PRO A 142 -13.81 16.02 21.02
N PRO A 143 -13.49 16.43 22.26
CA PRO A 143 -14.50 16.57 23.31
C PRO A 143 -15.62 17.46 22.78
N SER A 144 -16.84 16.93 22.79
CA SER A 144 -17.99 17.56 22.15
C SER A 144 -18.21 18.96 22.74
N GLN A 145 -17.98 19.99 21.92
CA GLN A 145 -17.98 21.38 22.39
C GLN A 145 -19.37 21.93 22.73
N GLY A 146 -20.44 21.14 22.64
CA GLY A 146 -21.78 21.69 22.70
C GLY A 146 -22.89 20.66 22.87
N LEU A 147 -23.07 20.18 24.09
CA LEU A 147 -24.39 19.98 24.67
C LEU A 147 -24.18 19.94 26.18
N LEU A 148 -24.92 20.78 26.91
CA LEU A 148 -24.94 20.84 28.38
C LEU A 148 -25.57 19.57 28.96
N LEU A 149 -25.03 18.41 28.60
CA LEU A 149 -25.30 17.17 29.30
C LEU A 149 -24.57 17.26 30.64
N PRO A 150 -25.21 16.81 31.74
CA PRO A 150 -24.65 16.91 33.07
C PRO A 150 -23.25 16.29 33.11
N GLU A 151 -22.37 16.89 33.91
CA GLU A 151 -20.99 16.46 34.18
C GLU A 151 -20.97 14.97 34.55
N ARG A 152 -20.82 14.10 33.55
CA ARG A 152 -20.58 12.67 33.75
C ARG A 152 -19.08 12.46 33.83
N GLU A 153 -18.67 11.54 34.70
CA GLU A 153 -17.29 11.07 34.86
C GLU A 153 -16.63 10.71 33.51
N ASP A 154 -17.43 10.29 32.53
CA ASP A 154 -17.01 10.00 31.15
C ASP A 154 -16.27 11.18 30.47
N ARG A 155 -16.68 12.43 30.73
CA ARG A 155 -16.07 13.61 30.10
C ARG A 155 -14.61 13.83 30.53
N VAL A 156 -14.31 13.58 31.80
CA VAL A 156 -12.94 13.73 32.33
C VAL A 156 -12.00 12.68 31.69
N GLN A 157 -12.51 11.47 31.44
CA GLN A 157 -11.74 10.41 30.80
C GLN A 157 -11.45 10.72 29.33
N ASP A 158 -12.42 11.27 28.60
CA ASP A 158 -12.25 11.65 27.19
C ASP A 158 -11.26 12.82 27.04
N GLU A 159 -11.35 13.85 27.88
CA GLU A 159 -10.41 14.97 27.89
C GLU A 159 -8.98 14.48 28.19
N GLN A 160 -8.80 13.60 29.19
CA GLN A 160 -7.49 13.02 29.50
C GLN A 160 -6.95 12.15 28.36
N LYS A 161 -7.81 11.36 27.71
CA LYS A 161 -7.43 10.53 26.55
C LYS A 161 -6.96 11.40 25.38
N TYR A 162 -7.65 12.50 25.10
CA TYR A 162 -7.24 13.46 24.08
C TYR A 162 -5.88 14.11 24.40
N VAL A 163 -5.67 14.55 25.65
CA VAL A 163 -4.37 15.11 26.08
C VAL A 163 -3.24 14.08 25.93
N ASN A 164 -3.46 12.83 26.36
CA ASN A 164 -2.47 11.77 26.22
C ASN A 164 -2.12 11.49 24.76
N TYR A 165 -3.14 11.49 23.88
CA TYR A 165 -2.94 11.35 22.44
C TYR A 165 -2.05 12.46 21.88
N GLN A 166 -2.31 13.73 22.24
CA GLN A 166 -1.52 14.86 21.75
C GLN A 166 -0.05 14.79 22.20
N ILE A 167 0.20 14.40 23.46
CA ILE A 167 1.56 14.18 23.97
C ILE A 167 2.26 13.10 23.16
N GLU A 168 1.62 11.95 22.95
CA GLU A 168 2.23 10.84 22.22
C GLU A 168 2.46 11.16 20.74
N ALA A 169 1.52 11.87 20.11
CA ALA A 169 1.66 12.33 18.73
C ALA A 169 2.85 13.30 18.59
N HIS A 170 3.03 14.21 19.55
CA HIS A 170 4.19 15.12 19.57
C HIS A 170 5.52 14.39 19.79
N GLU A 171 5.56 13.40 20.68
CA GLU A 171 6.74 12.55 20.81
C GLU A 171 7.02 11.71 19.55
N ALA A 172 5.95 11.27 18.86
CA ALA A 172 6.06 10.54 17.62
C ALA A 172 6.65 11.40 16.49
N GLU A 173 6.33 12.69 16.48
CA GLU A 173 6.97 13.67 15.58
C GLU A 173 8.48 13.67 15.74
N PHE A 174 8.96 13.95 16.96
CA PHE A 174 10.39 14.02 17.23
C PHE A 174 11.10 12.69 16.98
N TRP A 175 10.46 11.59 17.37
CA TRP A 175 10.97 10.26 17.08
C TRP A 175 11.10 10.03 15.57
N PHE A 176 10.09 10.37 14.77
CA PHE A 176 10.11 10.17 13.33
C PHE A 176 11.21 11.00 12.67
N GLN A 177 11.31 12.29 13.00
CA GLN A 177 12.32 13.19 12.47
C GLN A 177 13.74 12.69 12.75
N ARG A 178 13.98 12.13 13.94
CA ARG A 178 15.29 11.60 14.34
C ARG A 178 15.62 10.26 13.70
N HIS A 179 14.64 9.38 13.49
CA HIS A 179 14.93 7.98 13.16
C HIS A 179 14.65 7.59 11.69
N VAL A 180 13.81 8.35 10.97
CA VAL A 180 13.31 7.94 9.64
C VAL A 180 13.78 8.86 8.53
N ALA A 181 14.49 8.30 7.54
CA ALA A 181 14.79 8.96 6.27
C ALA A 181 13.72 8.60 5.24
N VAL A 182 13.12 9.59 4.56
CA VAL A 182 12.01 9.35 3.63
C VAL A 182 12.46 9.56 2.19
N TYR A 183 12.11 8.62 1.32
CA TYR A 183 12.41 8.61 -0.10
C TYR A 183 11.11 8.41 -0.87
N VAL A 184 10.91 9.17 -1.95
CA VAL A 184 9.71 9.06 -2.80
C VAL A 184 10.14 8.75 -4.22
N LEU A 185 9.75 7.58 -4.69
CA LEU A 185 9.89 7.15 -6.07
C LEU A 185 8.89 7.90 -6.94
N ASN A 186 9.38 8.60 -7.94
CA ASN A 186 8.52 9.35 -8.85
C ASN A 186 9.19 9.47 -10.22
N LEU A 187 8.43 9.19 -11.28
CA LEU A 187 8.87 9.49 -12.63
C LEU A 187 8.98 11.01 -12.81
N PRO A 188 10.07 11.54 -13.39
CA PRO A 188 10.22 12.98 -13.62
C PRO A 188 9.05 13.63 -14.35
N THR A 189 8.43 12.87 -15.27
CA THR A 189 7.26 13.26 -16.08
C THR A 189 5.93 13.22 -15.31
N ALA A 190 5.85 12.52 -14.18
CA ALA A 190 4.65 12.42 -13.35
C ALA A 190 4.53 13.61 -12.37
N THR A 191 4.43 14.82 -12.92
CA THR A 191 4.44 16.09 -12.15
C THR A 191 3.24 16.24 -11.22
N ASP A 192 2.06 15.77 -11.64
CA ASP A 192 0.83 15.88 -10.85
C ASP A 192 0.86 14.96 -9.63
N ARG A 193 1.32 13.72 -9.81
CA ARG A 193 1.56 12.77 -8.72
C ARG A 193 2.56 13.33 -7.72
N TRP A 194 3.69 13.85 -8.22
CA TRP A 194 4.71 14.51 -7.38
C TRP A 194 4.15 15.70 -6.58
N SER A 195 3.37 16.57 -7.21
CA SER A 195 2.74 17.72 -6.56
C SER A 195 1.80 17.30 -5.42
N ARG A 196 1.00 16.25 -5.65
CA ARG A 196 0.09 15.67 -4.67
C ARG A 196 0.83 15.10 -3.45
N ILE A 197 1.80 14.22 -3.66
CA ILE A 197 2.55 13.61 -2.54
C ILE A 197 3.41 14.65 -1.81
N SER A 198 4.05 15.58 -2.53
CA SER A 198 4.87 16.63 -1.91
C SER A 198 4.06 17.52 -0.99
N ARG A 199 2.86 17.93 -1.43
CA ARG A 199 1.94 18.71 -0.60
C ARG A 199 1.54 17.94 0.66
N ARG A 200 1.20 16.66 0.51
CA ARG A 200 0.83 15.84 1.66
C ARG A 200 1.98 15.69 2.66
N LEU A 201 3.20 15.48 2.17
CA LEU A 201 4.38 15.40 3.02
C LEU A 201 4.67 16.74 3.71
N GLU A 202 4.47 17.87 3.03
CA GLU A 202 4.60 19.20 3.61
C GLU A 202 3.56 19.46 4.72
N GLU A 203 2.28 19.10 4.50
CA GLU A 203 1.21 19.16 5.51
C GLU A 203 1.57 18.35 6.76
N LEU A 204 2.19 17.19 6.57
CA LEU A 204 2.65 16.31 7.64
C LEU A 204 4.04 16.67 8.16
N GLN A 205 4.67 17.75 7.69
CA GLN A 205 6.02 18.16 8.08
C GLN A 205 7.10 17.07 7.87
N ILE A 206 6.92 16.22 6.86
CA ILE A 206 7.84 15.15 6.50
C ILE A 206 8.77 15.63 5.39
N HIS A 207 10.07 15.71 5.69
CA HIS A 207 11.08 15.93 4.68
C HIS A 207 11.38 14.64 3.91
N ALA A 208 11.29 14.69 2.58
CA ALA A 208 11.56 13.54 1.72
C ALA A 208 12.51 13.87 0.57
N VAL A 209 13.28 12.85 0.17
CA VAL A 209 14.16 12.88 -1.00
C VAL A 209 13.41 12.31 -2.19
N ARG A 210 13.24 13.08 -3.26
CA ARG A 210 12.74 12.57 -4.54
C ARG A 210 13.79 11.66 -5.16
N VAL A 211 13.43 10.41 -5.41
CA VAL A 211 14.25 9.45 -6.16
C VAL A 211 13.66 9.34 -7.57
N PRO A 212 14.42 9.69 -8.62
CA PRO A 212 13.92 9.61 -9.98
C PRO A 212 13.62 8.15 -10.34
N GLY A 213 12.39 7.89 -10.76
CA GLY A 213 11.98 6.60 -11.32
C GLY A 213 12.65 6.31 -12.68
N ILE A 214 12.47 5.09 -13.17
CA ILE A 214 13.05 4.63 -14.45
C ILE A 214 11.95 4.50 -15.49
N ASP A 215 11.97 5.37 -16.49
CA ASP A 215 11.10 5.24 -17.65
C ASP A 215 11.77 4.39 -18.73
N LEU A 216 11.21 3.21 -18.99
CA LEU A 216 11.72 2.27 -19.99
C LEU A 216 10.88 2.25 -21.28
N SER A 217 9.96 3.20 -21.45
CA SER A 217 9.11 3.30 -22.64
C SER A 217 9.90 3.64 -23.91
N GLY A 218 11.00 4.41 -23.77
CA GLY A 218 11.83 4.85 -24.88
C GLY A 218 12.64 3.74 -25.57
N PRO A 219 13.03 3.93 -26.85
CA PRO A 219 14.02 3.08 -27.50
C PRO A 219 15.39 3.22 -26.80
N GLY A 220 16.09 2.11 -26.60
CA GLY A 220 17.40 2.11 -25.91
C GLY A 220 17.33 2.22 -24.38
N ALA A 221 16.15 2.41 -23.79
CA ALA A 221 16.04 2.70 -22.36
C ALA A 221 16.47 1.55 -21.45
N ILE A 222 16.25 0.29 -21.87
CA ILE A 222 16.76 -0.89 -21.13
C ILE A 222 18.28 -0.89 -21.16
N GLN A 223 18.90 -0.65 -22.32
CA GLN A 223 20.36 -0.59 -22.45
C GLN A 223 20.94 0.52 -21.58
N GLN A 224 20.30 1.68 -21.53
CA GLN A 224 20.72 2.77 -20.63
C GLN A 224 20.61 2.34 -19.16
N ALA A 225 19.52 1.70 -18.75
CA ALA A 225 19.38 1.20 -17.37
C ALA A 225 20.43 0.11 -17.05
N GLN A 226 20.86 -0.64 -18.06
CA GLN A 226 21.96 -1.60 -17.94
C GLN A 226 23.33 -0.92 -17.79
N GLU A 227 23.61 0.12 -18.57
CA GLU A 227 24.82 0.95 -18.45
C GLU A 227 24.92 1.67 -17.10
N GLU A 228 23.78 2.06 -16.53
CA GLU A 228 23.68 2.63 -15.18
C GLU A 228 23.81 1.58 -14.06
N GLY A 229 23.85 0.28 -14.39
CA GLY A 229 23.97 -0.81 -13.42
C GLY A 229 22.69 -1.10 -12.63
N LEU A 230 21.53 -0.59 -13.08
CA LEU A 230 20.23 -0.82 -12.43
C LEU A 230 19.57 -2.12 -12.90
N VAL A 231 19.92 -2.54 -14.11
CA VAL A 231 19.55 -3.82 -14.73
C VAL A 231 20.86 -4.53 -15.09
N PRO A 232 21.03 -5.84 -14.87
CA PRO A 232 22.26 -6.53 -15.26
C PRO A 232 22.48 -6.47 -16.77
N LEU A 233 23.73 -6.24 -17.20
CA LEU A 233 24.12 -6.21 -18.62
C LEU A 233 23.72 -7.50 -19.35
N GLN A 234 23.80 -8.64 -18.68
CA GLN A 234 23.49 -9.95 -19.23
C GLN A 234 22.00 -10.28 -19.26
N TRP A 235 21.16 -9.52 -18.55
CA TRP A 235 19.73 -9.81 -18.46
C TRP A 235 19.01 -9.41 -19.76
N ASN A 236 18.19 -10.31 -20.28
CA ASN A 236 17.52 -10.22 -21.56
C ASN A 236 16.00 -10.21 -21.38
N PHE A 237 15.41 -9.03 -21.53
CA PHE A 237 13.96 -8.84 -21.43
C PHE A 237 13.16 -9.73 -22.40
N SER A 238 13.68 -9.95 -23.62
CA SER A 238 13.01 -10.79 -24.61
C SER A 238 12.97 -12.25 -24.17
N ALA A 239 14.06 -12.76 -23.60
CA ALA A 239 14.13 -14.12 -23.07
C ALA A 239 13.20 -14.29 -21.86
N ALA A 240 13.23 -13.35 -20.90
CA ALA A 240 12.35 -13.37 -19.74
C ALA A 240 10.85 -13.33 -20.16
N LYS A 241 10.52 -12.51 -21.18
CA LYS A 241 9.16 -12.46 -21.76
C LYS A 241 8.75 -13.78 -22.44
N GLN A 242 9.65 -14.41 -23.20
CA GLN A 242 9.38 -15.73 -23.79
C GLN A 242 9.15 -16.80 -22.72
N ASN A 243 9.94 -16.78 -21.64
CA ASN A 243 9.75 -17.66 -20.50
C ASN A 243 8.39 -17.43 -19.84
N MET A 244 7.94 -16.17 -19.70
CA MET A 244 6.60 -15.85 -19.19
C MET A 244 5.50 -16.39 -20.13
N VAL A 245 5.63 -16.21 -21.45
CA VAL A 245 4.69 -16.77 -22.43
C VAL A 245 4.60 -18.29 -22.30
N ARG A 246 5.73 -18.98 -22.15
CA ARG A 246 5.79 -20.43 -21.94
C ARG A 246 5.03 -20.86 -20.68
N LEU A 247 5.20 -20.15 -19.56
CA LEU A 247 4.48 -20.44 -18.32
C LEU A 247 2.96 -20.24 -18.46
N LEU A 248 2.55 -19.31 -19.34
CA LEU A 248 1.15 -18.97 -19.57
C LEU A 248 0.51 -19.79 -20.71
N GLN A 249 1.21 -20.73 -21.34
CA GLN A 249 0.74 -21.44 -22.55
C GLN A 249 -0.58 -22.22 -22.34
N ASN A 250 -0.83 -22.69 -21.13
CA ASN A 250 -2.05 -23.42 -20.77
C ASN A 250 -3.19 -22.48 -20.33
N SER A 251 -2.92 -21.18 -20.23
CA SER A 251 -3.89 -20.17 -19.79
C SER A 251 -4.72 -19.69 -20.98
N SER A 252 -5.93 -19.19 -20.72
CA SER A 252 -6.71 -18.50 -21.77
C SER A 252 -5.92 -17.32 -22.34
N GLU A 253 -6.10 -17.02 -23.63
CA GLU A 253 -5.45 -15.88 -24.29
C GLU A 253 -5.68 -14.56 -23.54
N ALA A 254 -6.90 -14.32 -23.05
CA ALA A 254 -7.23 -13.15 -22.26
C ALA A 254 -6.44 -13.09 -20.94
N ALA A 255 -6.25 -14.22 -20.25
CA ALA A 255 -5.43 -14.29 -19.04
C ALA A 255 -3.97 -14.03 -19.37
N ALA A 256 -3.43 -14.73 -20.37
CA ALA A 256 -2.04 -14.59 -20.79
C ALA A 256 -1.73 -13.14 -21.19
N ARG A 257 -2.60 -12.50 -21.97
CA ARG A 257 -2.49 -11.09 -22.36
C ARG A 257 -2.47 -10.17 -21.16
N ARG A 258 -3.39 -10.34 -20.19
CA ARG A 258 -3.41 -9.54 -18.96
C ARG A 258 -2.10 -9.65 -18.18
N TYR A 259 -1.56 -10.85 -18.04
CA TYR A 259 -0.26 -11.05 -17.39
C TYR A 259 0.89 -10.41 -18.18
N LEU A 260 0.90 -10.53 -19.51
CA LEU A 260 1.93 -9.95 -20.37
C LEU A 260 1.88 -8.43 -20.46
N ASP A 261 0.69 -7.83 -20.38
CA ASP A 261 0.50 -6.38 -20.34
C ASP A 261 1.05 -5.81 -19.02
N ASN A 262 0.83 -6.52 -17.90
CA ASN A 262 1.42 -6.20 -16.61
C ASN A 262 2.91 -6.59 -16.52
N TYR A 263 3.35 -7.60 -17.26
CA TYR A 263 4.74 -8.03 -17.39
C TYR A 263 5.44 -7.20 -18.48
N GLY A 264 5.47 -5.89 -18.25
CA GLY A 264 5.93 -4.91 -19.20
C GLY A 264 7.23 -4.23 -18.77
N ARG A 265 7.71 -3.34 -19.65
CA ARG A 265 8.83 -2.44 -19.35
C ARG A 265 8.54 -1.53 -18.14
N GLY A 266 7.27 -1.23 -17.87
CA GLY A 266 6.87 -0.51 -16.66
C GLY A 266 7.28 -1.23 -15.37
N THR A 267 7.10 -2.55 -15.32
CA THR A 267 7.47 -3.38 -14.16
C THR A 267 8.99 -3.48 -14.01
N VAL A 268 9.72 -3.61 -15.12
CA VAL A 268 11.20 -3.50 -15.12
C VAL A 268 11.65 -2.14 -14.58
N GLY A 269 10.99 -1.06 -14.98
CA GLY A 269 11.31 0.30 -14.54
C GLY A 269 11.01 0.52 -13.07
N CYS A 270 9.88 -0.02 -12.59
CA CYS A 270 9.52 -0.03 -11.17
C CYS A 270 10.55 -0.81 -10.33
N ALA A 271 10.93 -2.01 -10.78
CA ALA A 271 11.96 -2.82 -10.13
C ALA A 271 13.30 -2.08 -9.99
N ALA A 272 13.80 -1.55 -11.11
CA ALA A 272 15.03 -0.77 -11.13
C ALA A 272 14.96 0.51 -10.28
N ALA A 273 13.80 1.18 -10.24
CA ALA A 273 13.59 2.38 -9.43
C ALA A 273 13.66 2.08 -7.91
N HIS A 274 13.00 1.00 -7.46
CA HIS A 274 13.07 0.58 -6.06
C HIS A 274 14.49 0.18 -5.66
N LEU A 275 15.20 -0.60 -6.47
CA LEU A 275 16.61 -0.94 -6.22
C LEU A 275 17.49 0.32 -6.12
N ARG A 276 17.29 1.29 -7.01
CA ARG A 276 17.96 2.61 -6.95
C ARG A 276 17.67 3.32 -5.63
N ALA A 277 16.41 3.41 -5.21
CA ALA A 277 16.03 4.04 -3.93
C ALA A 277 16.65 3.31 -2.75
N MET A 278 16.70 1.98 -2.78
CA MET A 278 17.32 1.16 -1.74
C MET A 278 18.83 1.47 -1.62
N TRP A 279 19.57 1.43 -2.72
CA TRP A 279 21.01 1.76 -2.70
C TRP A 279 21.27 3.22 -2.29
N GLN A 280 20.45 4.15 -2.76
CA GLN A 280 20.56 5.56 -2.35
C GLN A 280 20.25 5.74 -0.86
N ALA A 281 19.25 5.02 -0.34
CA ALA A 281 18.90 5.05 1.07
C ALA A 281 20.02 4.50 1.94
N ALA A 282 20.61 3.37 1.56
CA ALA A 282 21.74 2.78 2.25
C ALA A 282 22.97 3.71 2.26
N SER A 283 23.30 4.32 1.12
CA SER A 283 24.40 5.29 1.01
C SER A 283 24.18 6.51 1.92
N ASN A 284 22.94 6.99 1.99
CA ASN A 284 22.57 8.12 2.83
C ASN A 284 22.48 7.79 4.32
N ALA A 285 22.23 6.53 4.70
CA ALA A 285 21.98 6.15 6.09
C ALA A 285 23.11 6.57 7.03
N HIS A 286 24.36 6.34 6.63
CA HIS A 286 25.53 6.76 7.40
C HIS A 286 25.64 8.27 7.54
N ARG A 287 25.32 9.02 6.47
CA ARG A 287 25.40 10.49 6.46
C ARG A 287 24.29 11.15 7.28
N LEU A 288 23.10 10.56 7.26
CA LEU A 288 21.93 11.11 7.94
C LEU A 288 21.80 10.61 9.38
N GLU A 289 22.60 9.62 9.78
CA GLU A 289 22.52 8.94 11.09
C GLU A 289 21.10 8.44 11.40
N LYS A 290 20.35 8.06 10.35
CA LYS A 290 18.99 7.57 10.47
C LYS A 290 18.97 6.05 10.35
N PRO A 291 18.51 5.31 11.38
CA PRO A 291 18.49 3.86 11.36
C PRO A 291 17.38 3.26 10.49
N LEU A 292 16.39 4.06 10.07
CA LEU A 292 15.26 3.62 9.27
C LEU A 292 15.19 4.36 7.93
N ALA A 293 14.86 3.64 6.87
CA ALA A 293 14.52 4.19 5.57
C ALA A 293 13.06 3.85 5.22
N LEU A 294 12.27 4.88 4.94
CA LEU A 294 10.91 4.77 4.40
C LEU A 294 10.94 5.10 2.91
N ILE A 295 10.63 4.12 2.06
CA ILE A 295 10.53 4.29 0.61
C ILE A 295 9.05 4.28 0.24
N LEU A 296 8.60 5.35 -0.41
CA LEU A 296 7.22 5.57 -0.84
C LEU A 296 7.14 5.63 -2.37
N GLU A 297 6.07 5.10 -2.94
CA GLU A 297 5.61 5.45 -4.29
C GLU A 297 4.84 6.79 -4.23
N ASP A 298 4.79 7.50 -5.35
CA ASP A 298 4.19 8.84 -5.48
C ASP A 298 2.66 8.85 -5.63
N ASP A 299 2.02 7.68 -5.67
CA ASP A 299 0.57 7.52 -5.55
C ASP A 299 0.12 7.16 -4.13
N VAL A 300 1.03 7.11 -3.16
CA VAL A 300 0.69 6.99 -1.74
C VAL A 300 0.02 8.26 -1.22
N MET A 301 -0.90 8.08 -0.27
CA MET A 301 -1.44 9.12 0.59
C MET A 301 -1.28 8.69 2.06
N LEU A 302 -0.47 9.42 2.83
CA LEU A 302 -0.26 9.15 4.25
C LEU A 302 -1.41 9.71 5.09
N GLU A 303 -1.77 9.05 6.19
CA GLU A 303 -2.76 9.53 7.17
C GLU A 303 -2.22 10.61 8.11
N ASP A 304 -3.10 11.39 8.75
CA ASP A 304 -2.69 12.46 9.68
C ASP A 304 -1.93 11.91 10.89
N ASP A 305 -2.31 10.73 11.37
CA ASP A 305 -1.69 10.01 12.48
C ASP A 305 -0.57 9.04 12.06
N PHE A 306 -0.07 9.15 10.81
CA PHE A 306 0.91 8.22 10.23
C PHE A 306 2.15 8.03 11.11
N LYS A 307 2.75 9.11 11.61
CA LYS A 307 3.98 9.08 12.41
C LYS A 307 3.76 8.36 13.75
N LEU A 308 2.61 8.61 14.39
CA LEU A 308 2.20 7.94 15.62
C LEU A 308 1.97 6.44 15.40
N LYS A 309 1.20 6.10 14.36
CA LYS A 309 0.96 4.71 13.95
C LYS A 309 2.28 3.98 13.68
N LEU A 310 3.19 4.58 12.92
CA LEU A 310 4.49 3.98 12.60
C LEU A 310 5.34 3.75 13.85
N ARG A 311 5.43 4.75 14.74
CA ARG A 311 6.15 4.62 16.01
C ARG A 311 5.59 3.50 16.87
N ARG A 312 4.26 3.42 17.05
CA ARG A 312 3.62 2.34 17.80
C ARG A 312 3.94 0.98 17.19
N LEU A 313 3.72 0.81 15.89
CA LEU A 313 4.01 -0.43 15.18
C LEU A 313 5.42 -0.94 15.45
N LEU A 314 6.42 -0.08 15.29
CA LEU A 314 7.82 -0.47 15.48
C LEU A 314 8.15 -0.69 16.94
N ARG A 315 7.68 0.15 17.87
CA ARG A 315 8.04 0.05 19.28
C ARG A 315 7.33 -1.06 20.05
N THR A 316 6.07 -1.32 19.71
CA THR A 316 5.21 -2.19 20.53
C THR A 316 4.91 -3.52 19.86
N GLU A 317 5.03 -3.62 18.54
CA GLU A 317 4.54 -4.78 17.79
C GLU A 317 5.61 -5.47 16.94
N ALA A 318 6.52 -4.73 16.30
CA ALA A 318 7.52 -5.30 15.41
C ALA A 318 8.58 -6.12 16.18
N PRO A 319 8.76 -7.41 15.87
CA PRO A 319 9.80 -8.25 16.49
C PRO A 319 11.22 -7.74 16.18
N CYS A 320 12.18 -7.84 17.09
CA CYS A 320 13.50 -7.20 16.92
C CYS A 320 14.39 -7.75 15.79
N ASP A 321 14.03 -8.88 15.20
CA ASP A 321 14.69 -9.46 14.02
C ASP A 321 14.14 -8.90 12.69
N TRP A 322 13.11 -8.05 12.70
CA TRP A 322 12.54 -7.47 11.49
C TRP A 322 13.61 -6.75 10.65
N GLU A 323 13.55 -6.91 9.33
CA GLU A 323 14.45 -6.25 8.38
C GLU A 323 13.70 -5.30 7.43
N VAL A 324 12.49 -5.70 7.03
CA VAL A 324 11.62 -4.93 6.15
C VAL A 324 10.16 -5.11 6.54
N ILE A 325 9.39 -4.03 6.48
CA ILE A 325 7.94 -4.02 6.71
C ILE A 325 7.25 -3.34 5.53
N SER A 326 6.34 -4.06 4.87
CA SER A 326 5.35 -3.43 3.98
C SER A 326 4.25 -2.80 4.84
N LEU A 327 4.09 -1.47 4.74
CA LEU A 327 3.09 -0.74 5.52
C LEU A 327 1.66 -0.93 4.99
N ARG A 328 1.51 -1.60 3.85
CA ARG A 328 0.22 -2.03 3.30
C ARG A 328 0.43 -3.14 2.29
N SER A 329 -0.11 -4.31 2.60
CA SER A 329 -0.08 -5.49 1.76
C SER A 329 -1.51 -5.89 1.40
N GLN A 330 -1.83 -5.93 0.10
CA GLN A 330 -3.14 -6.35 -0.38
C GLN A 330 -3.44 -7.81 -0.08
N CYS A 331 -2.40 -8.65 -0.05
CA CYS A 331 -2.51 -10.11 0.01
C CYS A 331 -1.57 -10.72 1.06
N PRO A 332 -1.66 -10.34 2.33
CA PRO A 332 -0.76 -10.89 3.33
C PRO A 332 -0.96 -12.40 3.44
N TYR A 333 0.14 -13.15 3.40
CA TYR A 333 0.17 -14.61 3.58
C TYR A 333 1.30 -14.96 4.53
N GLY A 334 1.02 -15.84 5.48
CA GLY A 334 1.97 -16.23 6.51
C GLY A 334 1.33 -16.34 7.90
N VAL A 335 1.91 -15.64 8.88
CA VAL A 335 1.51 -15.78 10.30
C VAL A 335 1.27 -14.41 10.92
N CYS A 336 0.11 -14.17 11.53
CA CYS A 336 -0.12 -12.96 12.31
C CYS A 336 0.70 -12.99 13.61
N VAL A 337 1.71 -12.11 13.71
CA VAL A 337 2.60 -12.05 14.88
C VAL A 337 2.19 -11.01 15.90
N SER A 338 1.42 -10.01 15.48
CA SER A 338 0.92 -8.92 16.33
C SER A 338 -0.38 -8.36 15.73
N PRO A 339 -1.13 -7.50 16.42
CA PRO A 339 -2.35 -6.92 15.86
C PRO A 339 -2.18 -6.33 14.46
N HIS A 340 -1.10 -5.61 14.18
CA HIS A 340 -0.93 -4.94 12.88
C HIS A 340 0.04 -5.66 11.94
N LEU A 341 0.70 -6.76 12.35
CA LEU A 341 1.74 -7.40 11.54
C LEU A 341 1.51 -8.88 11.29
N THR A 342 1.68 -9.24 10.03
CA THR A 342 1.92 -10.60 9.54
C THR A 342 3.41 -10.78 9.27
N ARG A 343 4.01 -11.90 9.71
CA ARG A 343 5.28 -12.41 9.17
C ARG A 343 4.98 -13.03 7.81
N VAL A 344 5.54 -12.44 6.76
CA VAL A 344 5.32 -12.90 5.39
C VAL A 344 5.95 -14.26 5.17
N GLN A 345 5.25 -15.13 4.44
CA GLN A 345 5.77 -16.36 3.89
C GLN A 345 5.55 -16.42 2.37
N PRO A 346 6.37 -17.17 1.62
CA PRO A 346 6.08 -17.46 0.22
C PRO A 346 4.79 -18.29 0.07
N ASP A 347 4.01 -18.02 -0.98
CA ASP A 347 2.82 -18.82 -1.33
C ASP A 347 3.26 -20.18 -1.88
N ALA A 348 3.35 -21.19 -1.01
CA ALA A 348 3.76 -22.53 -1.43
C ALA A 348 2.73 -23.25 -2.32
N ASN A 349 1.61 -22.61 -2.66
CA ASN A 349 0.60 -23.10 -3.59
C ASN A 349 0.78 -22.50 -4.98
N GLU A 350 1.90 -21.84 -5.24
CA GLU A 350 2.26 -21.27 -6.52
C GLU A 350 3.69 -21.73 -6.84
N PRO A 351 4.00 -22.07 -8.09
CA PRO A 351 5.27 -22.66 -8.46
C PRO A 351 6.43 -21.65 -8.35
N GLU A 352 7.62 -22.18 -8.12
CA GLU A 352 8.84 -21.39 -7.92
C GLU A 352 9.25 -20.61 -9.17
N GLU A 353 8.94 -21.12 -10.36
CA GLU A 353 9.15 -20.45 -11.66
C GLU A 353 8.31 -19.18 -11.81
N MET A 354 7.18 -19.12 -11.09
CA MET A 354 6.37 -17.91 -10.94
C MET A 354 6.73 -17.14 -9.67
N CYS A 355 7.87 -17.43 -9.06
CA CYS A 355 8.32 -16.78 -7.83
C CYS A 355 7.37 -17.00 -6.65
N ARG A 356 6.63 -18.12 -6.63
CA ARG A 356 5.56 -18.37 -5.65
C ARG A 356 4.57 -17.20 -5.63
N HIS A 357 4.17 -16.78 -6.85
CA HIS A 357 3.44 -15.55 -7.14
C HIS A 357 2.24 -15.34 -6.23
N GLY A 358 2.01 -14.10 -5.82
CA GLY A 358 0.68 -13.67 -5.40
C GLY A 358 0.42 -13.63 -3.91
N VAL A 359 1.44 -13.25 -3.17
CA VAL A 359 1.27 -12.78 -1.82
C VAL A 359 2.01 -11.47 -1.66
N ASN A 360 1.48 -10.65 -0.77
CA ASN A 360 1.97 -9.34 -0.39
C ASN A 360 2.07 -8.29 -1.48
N TYR A 361 1.07 -8.23 -2.37
CA TYR A 361 1.02 -7.16 -3.36
C TYR A 361 0.95 -5.78 -2.72
N GLY A 362 1.66 -4.83 -3.33
CA GLY A 362 1.66 -3.44 -2.90
C GLY A 362 3.00 -3.04 -2.31
N PHE A 363 3.93 -2.70 -3.19
CA PHE A 363 5.22 -2.10 -2.83
C PHE A 363 5.13 -0.57 -2.67
N TYR A 364 3.97 -0.08 -2.21
CA TYR A 364 3.65 1.34 -2.13
C TYR A 364 4.45 2.07 -1.06
N ALA A 365 4.58 1.48 0.12
CA ALA A 365 5.22 2.09 1.27
C ALA A 365 5.95 1.03 2.09
N MET A 366 7.28 1.10 2.06
CA MET A 366 8.17 0.09 2.62
C MET A 366 9.09 0.73 3.65
N VAL A 367 9.16 0.15 4.85
CA VAL A 367 10.12 0.53 5.88
C VAL A 367 11.22 -0.51 5.96
N TYR A 368 12.46 -0.07 5.86
CA TYR A 368 13.64 -0.90 5.96
C TYR A 368 14.47 -0.47 7.15
N ARG A 369 15.13 -1.45 7.78
CA ARG A 369 16.32 -1.12 8.57
C ARG A 369 17.45 -0.73 7.64
N ALA A 370 18.11 0.37 7.98
CA ALA A 370 19.18 0.92 7.15
C ALA A 370 20.40 -0.01 7.07
N ASP A 371 20.69 -0.79 8.11
CA ASP A 371 21.83 -1.71 8.18
C ASP A 371 21.64 -2.99 7.35
N SER A 372 20.41 -3.46 7.19
CA SER A 372 20.09 -4.61 6.31
C SER A 372 19.92 -4.23 4.84
N LEU A 373 19.79 -2.94 4.53
CA LEU A 373 19.27 -2.46 3.24
C LEU A 373 20.09 -2.93 2.02
N ILE A 374 21.42 -2.89 2.09
CA ILE A 374 22.30 -3.41 1.01
C ILE A 374 22.13 -4.91 0.81
N SER A 375 22.07 -5.68 1.90
CA SER A 375 21.89 -7.14 1.85
C SER A 375 20.57 -7.50 1.16
N ILE A 376 19.48 -6.83 1.56
CA ILE A 376 18.15 -7.02 0.96
C ILE A 376 18.16 -6.61 -0.51
N ALA A 377 18.72 -5.45 -0.85
CA ALA A 377 18.79 -4.96 -2.24
C ALA A 377 19.54 -5.94 -3.14
N ASN A 378 20.63 -6.54 -2.68
CA ASN A 378 21.40 -7.51 -3.45
C ASN A 378 20.65 -8.82 -3.67
N LYS A 379 19.99 -9.37 -2.62
CA LYS A 379 19.13 -10.55 -2.75
C LYS A 379 17.98 -10.29 -3.72
N LEU A 380 17.34 -9.13 -3.59
CA LEU A 380 16.23 -8.73 -4.44
C LEU A 380 16.67 -8.55 -5.90
N HIS A 381 17.80 -7.88 -6.14
CA HIS A 381 18.41 -7.73 -7.47
C HIS A 381 18.69 -9.09 -8.13
N GLN A 382 19.24 -10.06 -7.39
CA GLN A 382 19.46 -11.41 -7.92
C GLN A 382 18.15 -12.12 -8.26
N ARG A 383 17.12 -11.98 -7.42
CA ARG A 383 15.82 -12.66 -7.61
C ARG A 383 14.99 -12.06 -8.74
N ILE A 384 14.98 -10.72 -8.88
CA ILE A 384 14.21 -9.99 -9.91
C ILE A 384 14.76 -10.27 -11.31
N TRP A 385 16.09 -10.25 -11.45
CA TRP A 385 16.75 -10.36 -12.73
C TRP A 385 17.08 -11.82 -13.11
N ASP A 386 16.22 -12.76 -12.72
CA ASP A 386 16.28 -14.16 -13.13
C ASP A 386 15.32 -14.40 -14.31
N GLU A 387 15.89 -14.58 -15.51
CA GLU A 387 15.11 -14.85 -16.72
C GLU A 387 14.33 -16.17 -16.64
N ALA A 388 14.81 -17.15 -15.87
CA ALA A 388 14.14 -18.44 -15.70
C ALA A 388 12.93 -18.33 -14.76
N ARG A 389 12.86 -17.26 -13.96
CA ARG A 389 11.77 -16.98 -13.02
C ARG A 389 11.13 -15.61 -13.31
N PRO A 390 10.53 -15.42 -14.49
CA PRO A 390 10.01 -14.11 -14.88
C PRO A 390 8.88 -13.65 -13.94
N GLY A 391 8.21 -14.54 -13.19
CA GLY A 391 7.26 -14.13 -12.15
C GLY A 391 7.85 -13.25 -11.04
N CYS A 392 9.18 -13.26 -10.86
CA CYS A 392 9.89 -12.46 -9.86
C CYS A 392 10.12 -11.00 -10.27
N LEU A 393 9.75 -10.57 -11.48
CA LEU A 393 10.08 -9.20 -11.91
C LEU A 393 9.43 -8.11 -11.04
N ALA A 394 8.29 -8.40 -10.41
CA ALA A 394 7.65 -7.48 -9.47
C ALA A 394 8.35 -7.54 -8.10
N ASN A 395 8.73 -6.38 -7.54
CA ASN A 395 9.51 -6.29 -6.30
C ASN A 395 8.84 -6.97 -5.10
N ASP A 396 7.52 -6.77 -4.97
CA ASP A 396 6.72 -7.34 -3.88
C ASP A 396 6.69 -8.87 -3.93
N VAL A 397 6.48 -9.42 -5.13
CA VAL A 397 6.52 -10.87 -5.39
C VAL A 397 7.91 -11.43 -5.11
N ALA A 398 8.96 -10.81 -5.64
CA ALA A 398 10.34 -11.25 -5.38
C ALA A 398 10.69 -11.19 -3.90
N LEU A 399 10.34 -10.10 -3.20
CA LEU A 399 10.60 -9.98 -1.76
C LEU A 399 9.82 -11.02 -0.95
N ALA A 400 8.55 -11.29 -1.29
CA ALA A 400 7.78 -12.33 -0.63
C ALA A 400 8.39 -13.73 -0.85
N SER A 401 8.92 -13.99 -2.05
CA SER A 401 9.64 -15.24 -2.36
C SER A 401 10.97 -15.37 -1.60
N LEU A 402 11.50 -14.26 -1.09
CA LEU A 402 12.71 -14.18 -0.27
C LEU A 402 12.39 -14.19 1.24
N ALA A 403 11.15 -14.36 1.67
CA ALA A 403 10.78 -14.19 3.08
C ALA A 403 11.38 -15.24 4.05
N GLU A 404 11.94 -16.33 3.51
CA GLU A 404 12.76 -17.30 4.25
C GLU A 404 14.22 -16.81 4.44
N GLU A 405 14.68 -15.91 3.56
CA GLU A 405 16.03 -15.34 3.55
C GLU A 405 16.07 -13.90 4.11
N VAL A 406 14.92 -13.23 4.19
CA VAL A 406 14.75 -11.85 4.63
C VAL A 406 13.62 -11.80 5.66
N VAL A 407 13.85 -11.12 6.79
CA VAL A 407 12.83 -10.97 7.84
C VAL A 407 11.81 -9.89 7.45
N TYR A 408 10.92 -10.29 6.54
CA TYR A 408 9.84 -9.52 5.96
C TYR A 408 8.52 -9.66 6.74
N TYR A 409 7.95 -8.52 7.15
CA TYR A 409 6.61 -8.38 7.70
C TYR A 409 5.73 -7.50 6.82
N ALA A 410 4.42 -7.61 6.99
CA ALA A 410 3.47 -6.78 6.27
C ALA A 410 2.26 -6.41 7.13
N VAL A 411 1.67 -5.25 6.87
CA VAL A 411 0.38 -4.81 7.42
C VAL A 411 -0.74 -5.22 6.45
N PRO A 412 -1.69 -6.09 6.87
CA PRO A 412 -2.85 -6.47 6.06
C PRO A 412 -3.69 -5.30 5.55
N SER A 413 -4.05 -5.29 4.27
CA SER A 413 -4.89 -4.23 3.68
C SER A 413 -6.34 -4.27 4.14
N SER A 414 -6.81 -5.38 4.71
CA SER A 414 -8.13 -5.49 5.34
C SER A 414 -8.28 -4.46 6.47
N GLN A 415 -7.18 -4.04 7.09
CA GLN A 415 -7.07 -2.92 8.03
C GLN A 415 -7.23 -1.56 7.30
N ALA A 416 -8.09 -1.46 6.29
CA ALA A 416 -8.06 -0.48 5.18
C ALA A 416 -7.99 1.01 5.54
N VAL A 417 -8.15 1.39 6.82
CA VAL A 417 -7.90 2.75 7.33
C VAL A 417 -6.42 2.97 7.77
N CYS A 418 -5.57 1.95 7.63
CA CYS A 418 -4.20 2.02 8.11
C CYS A 418 -3.27 2.74 7.12
N ARG A 419 -2.88 3.95 7.51
CA ARG A 419 -1.57 4.59 7.30
C ARG A 419 -1.28 5.13 5.90
N VAL A 420 -1.70 4.42 4.86
CA VAL A 420 -1.26 4.61 3.46
C VAL A 420 -2.40 4.22 2.50
N PHE A 421 -3.08 5.20 1.90
CA PHE A 421 -4.00 4.92 0.78
C PHE A 421 -3.29 5.04 -0.57
N SER A 422 -3.87 4.41 -1.59
CA SER A 422 -3.58 4.79 -2.98
C SER A 422 -4.45 6.01 -3.26
N GLY A 423 -3.83 7.15 -3.58
CA GLY A 423 -4.50 8.43 -3.81
C GLY A 423 -5.36 8.47 -5.08
N GLU A 424 -5.42 7.38 -5.84
CA GLU A 424 -6.35 7.21 -6.95
C GLU A 424 -7.39 6.16 -6.58
N PRO A 425 -8.71 6.47 -6.62
CA PRO A 425 -9.72 5.44 -6.64
C PRO A 425 -9.43 4.58 -7.88
N ASP A 426 -9.22 3.29 -7.67
CA ASP A 426 -8.80 2.36 -8.71
C ASP A 426 -9.75 2.44 -9.91
N ARG A 427 -9.32 3.14 -10.97
CA ARG A 427 -10.16 3.38 -12.15
C ARG A 427 -10.47 2.06 -12.88
N ASN A 428 -9.72 1.00 -12.64
CA ASN A 428 -9.94 -0.31 -13.27
C ASN A 428 -11.01 -1.17 -12.58
N LEU A 429 -11.36 -0.88 -11.32
CA LEU A 429 -12.46 -1.57 -10.63
C LEU A 429 -13.85 -1.19 -11.16
N THR A 430 -13.98 -0.03 -11.84
CA THR A 430 -15.24 0.36 -12.49
C THR A 430 -15.58 -0.45 -13.74
N GLY A 431 -14.62 -1.19 -14.31
CA GLY A 431 -14.84 -2.07 -15.46
C GLY A 431 -15.75 -3.27 -15.17
N HIS A 432 -15.89 -3.69 -13.91
CA HIS A 432 -16.74 -4.83 -13.51
C HIS A 432 -18.10 -4.43 -12.91
N LEU A 433 -18.29 -3.17 -12.50
CA LEU A 433 -19.57 -2.67 -12.00
C LEU A 433 -20.38 -1.87 -13.05
N GLY A 434 -19.84 -1.71 -14.27
CA GLY A 434 -20.50 -1.02 -15.39
C GLY A 434 -21.78 -1.67 -15.92
N ALA A 435 -22.17 -2.87 -15.44
CA ALA A 435 -23.35 -3.59 -15.89
C ALA A 435 -24.63 -3.35 -15.06
N LEU A 436 -24.55 -2.61 -13.93
CA LEU A 436 -25.70 -2.31 -13.08
C LEU A 436 -26.08 -0.82 -13.04
N ARG A 437 -25.47 0.01 -13.90
CA ARG A 437 -25.70 1.47 -13.92
C ARG A 437 -26.67 1.97 -14.98
N ASN A 438 -27.38 1.06 -15.64
CA ASN A 438 -28.56 1.39 -16.43
C ASN A 438 -29.80 1.01 -15.62
N HIS A 439 -30.68 1.98 -15.39
CA HIS A 439 -31.92 1.95 -14.59
C HIS A 439 -31.82 2.47 -13.14
N ALA A 440 -31.60 3.77 -12.98
CA ALA A 440 -32.35 4.59 -12.00
C ALA A 440 -32.23 6.10 -12.32
N SER A 441 -33.38 6.66 -12.72
CA SER A 441 -33.86 8.04 -12.90
C SER A 441 -33.09 9.22 -12.24
N LEU A 442 -32.90 10.36 -12.92
CA LEU A 442 -33.85 11.48 -13.17
C LEU A 442 -34.38 12.17 -11.90
N ALA A 443 -33.87 13.38 -11.61
CA ALA A 443 -34.50 14.58 -10.99
C ALA A 443 -33.40 15.50 -10.42
N PHE A 444 -33.42 16.84 -10.35
CA PHE A 444 -34.09 17.98 -11.01
C PHE A 444 -33.51 19.25 -10.33
N PHE A 445 -33.42 20.40 -11.02
CA PHE A 445 -33.13 21.79 -10.55
C PHE A 445 -31.73 22.18 -10.00
N PHE A 446 -30.96 22.98 -10.77
CA PHE A 446 -30.97 24.46 -10.68
C PHE A 446 -30.02 25.06 -11.73
N LEU A 447 -30.61 25.73 -12.72
CA LEU A 447 -29.95 26.63 -13.67
C LEU A 447 -30.70 27.95 -13.52
N LEU A 448 -30.02 29.00 -13.07
CA LEU A 448 -30.27 30.41 -13.40
C LEU A 448 -29.24 31.27 -12.68
N LEU A 449 -28.73 32.28 -13.42
CA LEU A 449 -27.77 33.32 -13.04
C LEU A 449 -26.29 32.97 -13.30
N MET A 450 -25.85 33.15 -14.55
CA MET A 450 -24.77 34.10 -14.89
C MET A 450 -24.94 34.59 -16.34
N PRO A 451 -24.53 35.83 -16.65
CA PRO A 451 -24.77 36.45 -17.95
C PRO A 451 -23.70 36.06 -19.00
N ASP A 452 -24.18 36.10 -20.24
CA ASP A 452 -23.50 35.91 -21.52
C ASP A 452 -22.21 36.76 -21.69
N PRO A 453 -21.04 36.15 -21.92
CA PRO A 453 -19.81 36.86 -22.25
C PRO A 453 -19.62 36.93 -23.77
N SER A 454 -20.50 37.65 -24.46
CA SER A 454 -20.33 37.97 -25.89
C SER A 454 -20.51 39.46 -26.17
N ARG A 455 -19.83 40.30 -25.38
CA ARG A 455 -19.55 41.70 -25.74
C ARG A 455 -18.20 42.14 -25.20
N LEU A 456 -17.23 42.30 -26.10
CA LEU A 456 -16.49 43.55 -26.34
C LEU A 456 -15.29 43.22 -27.24
N GLY A 457 -15.26 43.88 -28.39
CA GLY A 457 -14.13 43.90 -29.29
C GLY A 457 -13.11 44.97 -28.93
N GLU A 458 -11.98 44.84 -29.63
CA GLU A 458 -10.86 45.77 -29.83
C GLU A 458 -9.59 45.62 -28.97
N PRO A 459 -8.41 45.78 -29.61
CA PRO A 459 -7.12 45.42 -29.04
C PRO A 459 -6.44 46.63 -28.37
N VAL A 460 -5.79 46.41 -27.23
CA VAL A 460 -4.89 47.40 -26.63
C VAL A 460 -3.51 46.78 -26.39
N THR A 461 -2.52 47.52 -26.88
CA THR A 461 -1.08 47.30 -26.85
C THR A 461 -0.52 47.21 -25.43
N ALA A 462 0.49 46.35 -25.30
CA ALA A 462 1.21 46.08 -24.06
C ALA A 462 2.04 47.29 -23.58
N THR A 463 1.97 47.57 -22.27
CA THR A 463 3.02 48.31 -21.56
C THR A 463 3.31 47.57 -20.25
N VAL A 464 4.57 47.15 -20.06
CA VAL A 464 5.04 46.43 -18.88
C VAL A 464 5.36 47.45 -17.78
N HIS A 465 4.66 47.38 -16.65
CA HIS A 465 5.06 48.03 -15.41
C HIS A 465 5.46 46.98 -14.37
N THR A 466 6.66 47.17 -13.83
CA THR A 466 7.26 46.46 -12.69
C THR A 466 6.38 46.58 -11.44
N THR A 467 5.96 45.44 -10.89
CA THR A 467 5.20 45.34 -9.64
C THR A 467 6.14 45.34 -8.44
N THR A 468 5.90 46.22 -7.47
CA THR A 468 6.69 46.37 -6.25
C THR A 468 6.23 45.40 -5.15
N ALA A 469 7.13 45.10 -4.20
CA ALA A 469 6.95 44.12 -3.12
C ALA A 469 5.71 44.32 -2.23
N ALA A 470 5.06 45.49 -2.24
CA ALA A 470 3.88 45.77 -1.44
C ALA A 470 2.62 45.00 -1.91
N THR A 471 2.50 44.71 -3.21
CA THR A 471 1.33 43.99 -3.75
C THR A 471 1.35 42.50 -3.40
N VAL A 472 2.55 41.92 -3.27
CA VAL A 472 2.73 40.50 -2.88
C VAL A 472 2.32 40.26 -1.43
N THR A 473 2.59 41.21 -0.53
CA THR A 473 2.21 41.09 0.90
C THR A 473 0.70 41.23 1.12
N ALA A 474 0.05 42.13 0.38
CA ALA A 474 -1.41 42.26 0.40
C ALA A 474 -2.11 41.01 -0.16
N PHE A 475 -1.56 40.42 -1.23
CA PHE A 475 -2.09 39.18 -1.80
C PHE A 475 -1.94 37.99 -0.84
N LYS A 476 -0.79 37.85 -0.15
CA LYS A 476 -0.57 36.81 0.86
C LYS A 476 -1.53 36.93 2.05
N SER A 477 -1.79 38.14 2.54
CA SER A 477 -2.73 38.39 3.64
C SER A 477 -4.18 38.07 3.25
N CYS A 478 -4.58 38.44 2.02
CA CYS A 478 -5.91 38.14 1.49
C CYS A 478 -6.11 36.62 1.28
N LEU A 479 -5.09 35.94 0.74
CA LEU A 479 -5.11 34.49 0.53
C LEU A 479 -5.20 33.72 1.86
N PHE A 480 -4.50 34.17 2.90
CA PHE A 480 -4.55 33.53 4.23
C PHE A 480 -5.92 33.68 4.89
N ARG A 481 -6.55 34.86 4.75
CA ARG A 481 -7.92 35.09 5.22
C ARG A 481 -8.95 34.28 4.43
N PHE A 482 -8.75 34.12 3.13
CA PHE A 482 -9.62 33.32 2.26
C PHE A 482 -9.54 31.82 2.59
N ILE A 483 -8.34 31.29 2.83
CA ILE A 483 -8.14 29.89 3.26
C ILE A 483 -8.76 29.64 4.64
N SER A 484 -8.63 30.59 5.56
CA SER A 484 -9.25 30.51 6.89
C SER A 484 -10.78 30.53 6.80
N LEU A 485 -11.34 31.35 5.91
CA LEU A 485 -12.79 31.42 5.67
C LEU A 485 -13.33 30.14 5.02
N LEU A 486 -12.61 29.57 4.05
CA LEU A 486 -12.97 28.29 3.42
C LEU A 486 -12.95 27.14 4.43
N SER A 487 -11.98 27.13 5.34
CA SER A 487 -11.90 26.15 6.43
C SER A 487 -13.07 26.27 7.40
N LEU A 488 -13.51 27.51 7.70
CA LEU A 488 -14.67 27.78 8.54
C LEU A 488 -15.99 27.37 7.86
N LEU A 489 -16.12 27.64 6.56
CA LEU A 489 -17.29 27.26 5.76
C LEU A 489 -17.41 25.74 5.59
N LYS A 490 -16.28 25.03 5.45
CA LYS A 490 -16.25 23.56 5.40
C LYS A 490 -16.69 22.93 6.72
N ARG A 491 -16.34 23.53 7.86
CA ARG A 491 -16.84 23.12 9.19
C ARG A 491 -18.35 23.35 9.34
N ARG A 492 -18.86 24.51 8.95
CA ARG A 492 -20.31 24.79 9.00
C ARG A 492 -21.15 23.95 8.03
N ALA A 493 -20.60 23.57 6.88
CA ALA A 493 -21.28 22.66 5.96
C ALA A 493 -21.44 21.25 6.56
N CYS A 494 -20.46 20.78 7.35
CA CYS A 494 -20.58 19.51 8.08
C CYS A 494 -21.61 19.58 9.21
N GLU A 495 -21.69 20.71 9.93
CA GLU A 495 -22.71 20.93 10.97
C GLU A 495 -24.14 20.95 10.39
N LEU A 496 -24.33 21.55 9.21
CA LEU A 496 -25.64 21.57 8.52
C LEU A 496 -26.06 20.19 7.98
N CYS A 497 -25.12 19.34 7.55
CA CYS A 497 -25.41 17.96 7.16
C CYS A 497 -25.78 17.07 8.37
N ALA A 498 -25.22 17.33 9.56
CA ALA A 498 -25.58 16.60 10.77
C ALA A 498 -27.01 16.92 11.25
N VAL A 499 -27.46 18.16 11.12
CA VAL A 499 -28.83 18.58 11.50
C VAL A 499 -29.91 18.02 10.56
N ALA A 500 -29.59 17.75 9.29
CA ALA A 500 -30.54 17.19 8.33
C ALA A 500 -30.89 15.70 8.57
N SER A 501 -30.17 15.01 9.46
CA SER A 501 -30.36 13.58 9.75
C SER A 501 -31.29 13.28 10.95
N GLN A 502 -31.88 14.30 11.59
CA GLN A 502 -32.70 14.15 12.80
C GLN A 502 -34.17 14.60 12.66
N VAL A 503 -34.76 14.54 11.46
CA VAL A 503 -36.21 14.77 11.29
C VAL A 503 -36.92 13.43 11.05
N PRO A 504 -37.67 12.88 12.01
CA PRO A 504 -38.47 11.68 11.80
C PRO A 504 -39.87 12.04 11.31
N GLY A 505 -40.28 11.38 10.22
CA GLY A 505 -41.68 11.24 9.82
C GLY A 505 -42.04 11.95 8.52
N PHE A 506 -42.24 11.15 7.46
CA PHE A 506 -43.36 11.24 6.51
C PHE A 506 -43.11 10.23 5.38
N LEU A 507 -43.84 9.11 5.38
CA LEU A 507 -44.67 8.65 4.26
C LEU A 507 -45.20 7.25 4.57
N ASP A 508 -46.50 7.25 4.87
CA ASP A 508 -47.39 6.12 5.03
C ASP A 508 -48.26 6.05 3.75
N HIS A 509 -48.21 4.92 3.06
CA HIS A 509 -49.16 4.38 2.07
C HIS A 509 -48.67 2.94 1.84
N GLY A 510 -49.41 1.87 2.12
CA GLY A 510 -50.85 1.65 1.94
C GLY A 510 -50.98 0.49 0.94
N ASP A 511 -51.78 -0.52 1.31
CA ASP A 511 -52.14 -1.78 0.61
C ASP A 511 -51.42 -3.02 1.18
N GLY A 512 -52.04 -3.98 1.88
CA GLY A 512 -53.45 -4.35 1.99
C GLY A 512 -53.62 -5.76 1.45
N PHE A 513 -53.61 -6.81 2.29
CA PHE A 513 -54.31 -8.08 2.02
C PHE A 513 -54.36 -8.99 3.26
N GLY A 514 -55.58 -9.44 3.58
CA GLY A 514 -55.83 -10.83 3.96
C GLY A 514 -55.78 -11.20 5.44
N SER A 515 -56.92 -11.06 6.11
CA SER A 515 -57.22 -11.67 7.40
C SER A 515 -57.29 -13.21 7.31
N ALA A 516 -56.71 -13.89 8.29
CA ALA A 516 -57.20 -15.18 8.77
C ALA A 516 -56.85 -15.33 10.26
N THR A 517 -57.91 -15.28 11.05
CA THR A 517 -58.00 -15.50 12.49
C THR A 517 -57.59 -16.92 12.89
N ARG A 518 -56.82 -17.05 13.98
CA ARG A 518 -57.01 -18.14 14.95
C ARG A 518 -56.48 -17.77 16.34
N GLN A 519 -57.42 -17.77 17.28
CA GLN A 519 -57.23 -17.78 18.73
C GLN A 519 -56.51 -19.06 19.19
N THR A 520 -55.69 -18.95 20.24
CA THR A 520 -55.73 -19.72 21.52
C THR A 520 -54.41 -19.43 22.29
N ALA A 521 -54.50 -18.74 23.43
CA ALA A 521 -54.46 -19.26 24.82
C ALA A 521 -53.03 -19.59 25.31
N ALA A 522 -52.47 -18.73 26.18
CA ALA A 522 -52.24 -18.94 27.63
C ALA A 522 -50.95 -19.76 27.92
N ALA A 523 -50.05 -19.38 28.83
CA ALA A 523 -50.14 -18.57 30.05
C ALA A 523 -48.91 -17.66 30.23
#